data_AF-A0A947GP27-F1
#
_entry.id   AF-A0A947GP27-F1
#
_cell.length_a   1.000
_cell.length_b   1.000
_cell.length_c   1.000
_cell.angle_alpha   90.00
_cell.angle_beta   90.00
_cell.angle_gamma   90.00
#
_symmetry.space_group_name_H-M   'P 1'
#
loop_
_entity.id
_entity.type
_entity.pdbx_description
1 polymer ?
#
loop_
_entity_poly.entity_id
_entity_poly.type
_entity_poly.pdbx_seq_one_letter_code
_entity_poly.pdbx_strand_id
1 'polypeptide(L)'
;MNVRFISTSPARLALLAFLALPAAAIAQAAPYPQLDPKHTMQGASADTPVPPALYRSVFAGLPTGVEETRVDWKKANADVGQFKRGHADLLKWEQEQAKAPPKAADRPSGPPTR
;
A
#
# COMPACT_ATOMS: atom_id res chain seq x y z
N MET A 1 10.39 -3.08 -70.20
CA MET A 1 10.21 -4.43 -69.62
C MET A 1 9.25 -4.33 -68.46
N ASN A 2 8.15 -5.08 -68.53
CA ASN A 2 7.07 -5.14 -67.54
C ASN A 2 7.43 -6.10 -66.41
N VAL A 3 7.21 -5.74 -65.14
CA VAL A 3 7.01 -6.71 -64.06
C VAL A 3 5.87 -6.24 -63.14
N ARG A 4 5.02 -7.19 -62.80
CA ARG A 4 3.63 -7.07 -62.33
C ARG A 4 3.53 -6.76 -60.83
N PHE A 5 2.52 -5.97 -60.46
CA PHE A 5 2.07 -5.80 -59.07
C PHE A 5 1.58 -7.14 -58.51
N ILE A 6 2.13 -7.56 -57.38
CA ILE A 6 1.63 -8.71 -56.60
C ILE A 6 0.45 -8.20 -55.77
N SER A 7 -0.76 -8.53 -56.20
CA SER A 7 -2.00 -8.28 -55.45
C SER A 7 -2.11 -9.32 -54.32
N THR A 8 -1.97 -8.90 -53.08
CA THR A 8 -2.24 -9.72 -51.89
C THR A 8 -3.73 -9.63 -51.55
N SER A 9 -4.50 -10.69 -51.86
CA SER A 9 -5.93 -10.74 -51.57
C SER A 9 -6.22 -10.66 -50.06
N PRO A 10 -7.19 -9.83 -49.62
CA PRO A 10 -7.55 -9.66 -48.20
C PRO A 10 -8.15 -10.92 -47.56
N ALA A 11 -8.55 -11.91 -48.37
CA ALA A 11 -9.16 -13.16 -47.93
C ALA A 11 -8.21 -14.08 -47.11
N ARG A 12 -6.88 -13.90 -47.22
CA ARG A 12 -5.91 -14.72 -46.45
C ARG A 12 -5.71 -14.23 -45.01
N LEU A 13 -6.01 -12.96 -44.72
CA LEU A 13 -5.92 -12.42 -43.35
C LEU A 13 -7.16 -12.75 -42.50
N ALA A 14 -8.31 -13.01 -43.11
CA ALA A 14 -9.53 -13.36 -42.39
C ALA A 14 -9.53 -14.79 -41.80
N LEU A 15 -8.75 -15.71 -42.38
CA LEU A 15 -8.73 -17.11 -41.93
C LEU A 15 -7.89 -17.34 -40.65
N LEU A 16 -6.97 -16.43 -40.33
CA LEU A 16 -6.16 -16.51 -39.10
C LEU A 16 -6.85 -15.91 -37.87
N ALA A 17 -7.88 -15.06 -38.05
CA ALA A 17 -8.63 -14.46 -36.94
C ALA A 17 -9.68 -15.41 -36.34
N PHE A 18 -10.11 -16.45 -37.06
CA PHE A 18 -11.16 -17.37 -36.61
C PHE A 18 -10.66 -18.58 -35.81
N LEU A 19 -9.34 -18.82 -35.76
CA LEU A 19 -8.75 -19.96 -35.04
C LEU A 19 -8.20 -19.61 -33.65
N ALA A 20 -8.20 -18.33 -33.26
CA ALA A 20 -7.66 -17.89 -31.97
C ALA A 20 -8.72 -17.73 -30.86
N LEU A 21 -9.99 -18.06 -31.11
CA LEU A 21 -11.07 -17.77 -30.16
C LEU A 21 -11.37 -18.81 -29.05
N PRO A 22 -10.89 -20.07 -29.00
CA PRO A 22 -11.23 -20.92 -27.85
C PRO A 22 -10.27 -20.73 -26.66
N ALA A 23 -9.11 -20.09 -26.85
CA ALA A 23 -8.07 -20.02 -25.81
C ALA A 23 -8.39 -19.06 -24.66
N ALA A 24 -9.26 -18.06 -24.87
CA ALA A 24 -9.64 -17.10 -23.83
C ALA A 24 -10.61 -17.68 -22.78
N ALA A 25 -11.29 -18.80 -23.08
CA ALA A 25 -12.27 -19.40 -22.18
C ALA A 25 -11.64 -20.21 -21.02
N ILE A 26 -10.41 -20.72 -21.19
CA ILE A 26 -9.75 -21.56 -20.16
C ILE A 26 -9.07 -20.71 -19.06
N ALA A 27 -8.83 -19.42 -19.31
CA ALA A 27 -8.16 -18.54 -18.35
C ALA A 27 -9.04 -18.11 -17.16
N GLN A 28 -10.37 -18.23 -17.26
CA GLN A 28 -11.30 -17.86 -16.18
C GLN A 28 -11.60 -19.00 -15.21
N ALA A 29 -11.05 -20.19 -15.43
CA ALA A 29 -11.22 -21.35 -14.56
C ALA A 29 -10.12 -21.44 -13.49
N ALA A 30 -9.58 -20.30 -13.02
CA ALA A 30 -8.80 -20.30 -11.79
C ALA A 30 -9.75 -20.72 -10.65
N PRO A 31 -9.55 -21.89 -10.02
CA PRO A 31 -10.38 -22.28 -8.89
C PRO A 31 -10.17 -21.22 -7.81
N TYR A 32 -11.24 -20.51 -7.43
CA TYR A 32 -11.20 -19.76 -6.18
C TYR A 32 -10.82 -20.76 -5.08
N PRO A 33 -9.88 -20.43 -4.18
CA PRO A 33 -9.57 -21.31 -3.06
C PRO A 33 -10.86 -21.57 -2.29
N GLN A 34 -11.36 -22.80 -2.38
CA GLN A 34 -12.54 -23.21 -1.63
C GLN A 34 -12.13 -23.25 -0.17
N LEU A 35 -12.66 -22.31 0.62
CA LEU A 35 -12.47 -22.30 2.06
C LEU A 35 -13.00 -23.63 2.62
N ASP A 36 -12.19 -24.34 3.40
CA ASP A 36 -12.62 -25.57 4.05
C ASP A 36 -13.72 -25.22 5.08
N PRO A 37 -14.96 -25.72 4.90
CA PRO A 37 -16.05 -25.43 5.82
C PRO A 37 -15.77 -25.84 7.26
N LYS A 38 -14.93 -26.87 7.47
CA LYS A 38 -14.58 -27.34 8.82
C LYS A 38 -13.77 -26.32 9.59
N HIS A 39 -12.82 -25.65 8.93
CA HIS A 39 -12.02 -24.59 9.54
C HIS A 39 -12.89 -23.40 9.95
N THR A 40 -13.87 -23.04 9.10
CA THR A 40 -14.85 -21.98 9.41
C THR A 40 -15.76 -22.37 10.58
N MET A 41 -16.27 -23.61 10.62
CA MET A 41 -17.10 -24.09 11.73
C MET A 41 -16.33 -24.18 13.05
N GLN A 42 -15.06 -24.60 12.99
CA GLN A 42 -14.20 -24.60 14.18
C GLN A 42 -13.98 -23.16 14.68
N GLY A 43 -13.63 -22.20 13.82
CA GLY A 43 -13.45 -20.80 14.22
C GLY A 43 -14.72 -20.14 14.79
N ALA A 44 -15.91 -20.63 14.41
CA ALA A 44 -17.19 -20.13 14.90
C ALA A 44 -17.64 -20.76 16.23
N SER A 45 -17.00 -21.86 16.69
CA SER A 45 -17.32 -22.49 17.96
C SER A 45 -16.77 -21.68 19.13
N ALA A 46 -17.61 -21.44 20.15
CA ALA A 46 -17.21 -20.76 21.39
C ALA A 46 -16.15 -21.54 22.18
N ASP A 47 -16.11 -22.87 22.02
CA ASP A 47 -15.17 -23.75 22.70
C ASP A 47 -13.78 -23.80 22.04
N THR A 48 -13.58 -23.09 20.93
CA THR A 48 -12.30 -23.08 20.23
C THR A 48 -11.24 -22.37 21.06
N PRO A 49 -10.13 -23.05 21.43
CA PRO A 49 -9.06 -22.44 22.20
C PRO A 49 -8.43 -21.29 21.42
N VAL A 50 -8.54 -20.06 21.95
CA VAL A 50 -7.90 -18.87 21.38
C VAL A 50 -6.60 -18.62 22.14
N PRO A 51 -5.44 -18.49 21.46
CA PRO A 51 -4.21 -18.08 22.10
C PRO A 51 -4.39 -16.72 22.80
N PRO A 52 -3.80 -16.50 23.99
CA PRO A 52 -3.91 -15.22 24.66
C PRO A 52 -3.34 -14.10 23.78
N ALA A 53 -4.10 -13.02 23.60
CA ALA A 53 -3.61 -11.84 22.91
C ALA A 53 -2.50 -11.21 23.77
N LEU A 54 -1.26 -11.21 23.27
CA LEU A 54 -0.15 -10.50 23.91
C LEU A 54 -0.31 -9.00 23.67
N TYR A 55 -1.08 -8.34 24.54
CA TYR A 55 -1.23 -6.89 24.49
C TYR A 55 0.03 -6.22 25.05
N ARG A 56 0.71 -5.43 24.20
CA ARG A 56 1.75 -4.50 24.62
C ARG A 56 1.29 -3.09 24.30
N SER A 57 1.12 -2.26 25.32
CA SER A 57 0.80 -0.85 25.11
C SER A 57 1.95 -0.17 24.36
N VAL A 58 1.62 0.53 23.27
CA VAL A 58 2.57 1.41 22.58
C VAL A 58 2.97 2.62 23.44
N PHE A 59 2.17 2.91 24.47
CA PHE A 59 2.47 3.93 25.47
C PHE A 59 3.31 3.39 26.64
N ALA A 60 3.61 2.09 26.67
CA ALA A 60 4.48 1.52 27.69
C ALA A 60 5.88 2.16 27.61
N GLY A 61 6.27 2.89 28.65
CA GLY A 61 7.55 3.59 28.73
C GLY A 61 7.53 5.03 28.20
N LEU A 62 6.37 5.55 27.78
CA LEU A 62 6.22 6.98 27.50
C LEU A 62 5.95 7.77 28.80
N PRO A 63 6.37 9.05 28.86
CA PRO A 63 6.01 9.92 29.97
C PRO A 63 4.49 9.94 30.18
N THR A 64 4.06 9.73 31.43
CA THR A 64 2.66 9.84 31.83
C THR A 64 2.36 11.29 32.20
N GLY A 65 1.35 11.90 31.60
CA GLY A 65 0.97 13.28 31.90
C GLY A 65 0.26 13.98 30.75
N VAL A 66 -0.11 15.24 30.98
CA VAL A 66 -0.57 16.14 29.91
C VAL A 66 0.66 16.76 29.27
N GLU A 67 0.75 16.71 27.94
CA GLU A 67 1.78 17.41 27.18
C GLU A 67 1.68 18.92 27.47
N GLU A 68 2.68 19.48 28.15
CA GLU A 68 2.69 20.92 28.51
C GLU A 68 3.17 21.81 27.35
N THR A 69 3.69 21.20 26.28
CA THR A 69 4.21 21.89 25.11
C THR A 69 3.10 22.67 24.41
N ARG A 70 3.14 24.00 24.50
CA ARG A 70 2.27 24.88 23.73
C ARG A 70 2.83 25.08 22.32
N VAL A 71 2.19 24.46 21.34
CA VAL A 71 2.51 24.63 19.91
C VAL A 71 1.56 25.65 19.28
N ASP A 72 2.08 26.52 18.41
CA ASP A 72 1.27 27.41 17.58
C ASP A 72 0.51 26.58 16.54
N TRP A 73 -0.79 26.39 16.77
CA TRP A 73 -1.67 25.60 15.91
C TRP A 73 -1.73 26.13 14.46
N LYS A 74 -1.63 27.44 14.27
CA LYS A 74 -1.73 28.06 12.95
C LYS A 74 -0.47 27.76 12.16
N LYS A 75 0.68 27.85 12.81
CA LYS A 75 1.96 27.47 12.21
C LYS A 75 1.99 25.97 11.88
N ALA A 76 1.61 25.10 12.81
CA ALA A 76 1.59 23.66 12.57
C ALA A 76 0.71 23.30 11.36
N ASN A 77 -0.47 23.91 11.24
CA ASN A 77 -1.34 23.70 10.09
C ASN A 77 -0.76 24.25 8.78
N ALA A 78 -0.07 25.39 8.83
CA ALA A 78 0.63 25.93 7.67
C ALA A 78 1.77 25.01 7.20
N ASP A 79 2.52 24.43 8.14
CA ASP A 79 3.62 23.50 7.88
C ASP A 79 3.09 22.19 7.24
N VAL A 80 1.95 21.66 7.68
CA VAL A 80 1.28 20.51 7.01
C VAL A 80 0.76 20.91 5.61
N GLY A 81 0.28 22.14 5.46
CA GLY A 81 -0.27 22.68 4.22
C GLY A 81 0.76 23.16 3.19
N GLN A 82 2.06 22.97 3.41
CA GLN A 82 3.12 23.45 2.49
C GLN A 82 3.19 22.66 1.17
N PHE A 83 2.69 21.41 1.15
CA PHE A 83 2.72 20.52 0.00
C PHE A 83 1.57 20.81 -0.99
N LYS A 84 1.69 21.89 -1.78
CA LYS A 84 0.63 22.37 -2.68
C LYS A 84 0.30 21.41 -3.82
N ARG A 85 1.27 20.63 -4.29
CA ARG A 85 1.08 19.61 -5.36
C ARG A 85 0.84 18.21 -4.78
N GLY A 86 0.63 18.10 -3.46
CA GLY A 86 0.35 16.83 -2.77
C GLY A 86 1.51 15.84 -2.90
N HIS A 87 1.23 14.67 -3.49
CA HIS A 87 2.16 13.53 -3.52
C HIS A 87 3.51 13.83 -4.19
N ALA A 88 3.55 14.64 -5.24
CA ALA A 88 4.80 14.99 -5.91
C ALA A 88 5.75 15.77 -5.00
N ASP A 89 5.21 16.69 -4.19
CA ASP A 89 6.02 17.48 -3.25
C ASP A 89 6.43 16.61 -2.05
N LEU A 90 5.58 15.69 -1.61
CA LEU A 90 5.91 14.72 -0.55
C LEU A 90 7.07 13.81 -0.96
N LEU A 91 7.03 13.22 -2.16
CA LEU A 91 8.12 12.36 -2.65
C LEU A 91 9.45 13.11 -2.72
N LYS A 92 9.42 14.35 -3.19
CA LYS A 92 10.61 15.20 -3.23
C LYS A 92 11.13 15.48 -1.82
N TRP A 93 10.24 15.83 -0.89
CA TRP A 93 10.60 16.08 0.50
C TRP A 93 11.20 14.84 1.18
N GLU A 94 10.63 13.65 0.99
CA GLU A 94 11.17 12.40 1.53
C GLU A 94 12.57 12.11 0.97
N GLN A 95 12.79 12.34 -0.33
CA GLN A 95 14.11 12.17 -0.95
C GLN A 95 15.15 13.14 -0.40
N GLU A 96 14.75 14.36 -0.07
CA GLU A 96 15.61 15.36 0.57
C GLU A 96 15.92 14.97 2.02
N GLN A 97 14.92 14.48 2.78
CA GLN A 97 15.11 14.01 4.16
C GLN A 97 16.00 12.78 4.25
N ALA A 98 15.90 11.84 3.30
CA ALA A 98 16.77 10.66 3.23
C ALA A 98 18.26 11.02 3.03
N LYS A 99 18.55 12.22 2.53
CA LYS A 99 19.92 12.73 2.31
C LYS A 99 20.39 13.64 3.43
N ALA A 100 19.48 14.12 4.28
CA ALA A 100 19.84 14.95 5.41
C ALA A 100 20.56 14.10 6.46
N PRO A 101 21.66 14.60 7.06
CA PRO A 101 22.23 13.93 8.22
C PRO A 101 21.17 13.85 9.32
N PRO A 102 21.19 12.80 10.17
CA PRO A 102 20.22 12.66 11.24
C PRO A 102 20.27 13.92 12.10
N LYS A 103 19.20 14.73 12.04
CA LYS A 103 19.02 15.83 12.96
C LYS A 103 18.97 15.20 14.35
N ALA A 104 19.88 15.61 15.23
CA ALA A 104 19.86 15.16 16.61
C ALA A 104 18.42 15.32 17.12
N ALA A 105 17.80 14.21 17.48
CA ALA A 105 16.52 14.26 18.15
C ALA A 105 16.73 15.13 19.38
N ASP A 106 16.01 16.26 19.47
CA ASP A 106 15.93 17.03 20.69
C ASP A 106 15.41 16.06 21.74
N ARG A 107 16.33 15.50 22.53
CA ARG A 107 16.01 14.62 23.64
C ARG A 107 15.19 15.49 24.58
N PRO A 108 13.93 15.14 24.90
CA PRO A 108 13.16 15.95 25.83
C PRO A 108 13.96 16.06 27.13
N SER A 109 14.33 17.29 27.47
CA SER A 109 15.03 17.61 28.71
C SER A 109 14.19 17.07 29.85
N GLY A 110 14.71 16.06 30.56
CA GLY A 110 14.04 15.53 31.74
C GLY A 110 13.75 16.65 32.75
N PRO A 111 12.65 16.56 33.51
CA PRO A 111 12.26 17.61 34.44
C PRO A 111 13.35 17.84 35.51
N PRO A 112 13.61 19.10 35.93
CA PRO A 112 14.56 19.39 36.99
C PRO A 112 14.09 18.79 38.32
N THR A 113 14.97 18.02 38.95
CA THR A 113 14.76 17.44 40.29
C THR A 113 14.69 18.57 41.31
N ARG A 114 13.61 18.65 42.07
CA ARG A 114 13.55 19.40 43.33
C ARG A 114 12.91 18.54 44.41
#